data_AF-A0A3G4VLK4-F1
#
_entry.id   AF-A0A3G4VLK4-F1
#
_cell.length_a   1.000
_cell.length_b   1.000
_cell.length_c   1.000
_cell.angle_alpha   90.00
_cell.angle_beta   90.00
_cell.angle_gamma   90.00
#
_symmetry.space_group_name_H-M   'P 1'
#
loop_
_entity.id
_entity.type
_entity.pdbx_description
1 polymer ?
#
loop_
_entity_poly.entity_id
_entity_poly.type
_entity_poly.pdbx_seq_one_letter_code
_entity_poly.pdbx_strand_id
1 'polypeptide(L)' 'MEIRDNIISRIAEAEREGWFGEVEVLKVSLSGAEDKLAQVDRHPGQRTAVGLGMPVTRSENH' A
#
# COMPACT_ATOMS: atom_id res chain seq x y z
N MET A 1 7.25 2.45 7.39
CA MET A 1 8.24 1.58 6.72
C MET A 1 8.06 0.10 7.05
N GLU A 2 7.37 -0.27 8.12
CA GLU A 2 7.15 -1.66 8.59
C GLU A 2 6.71 -2.67 7.51
N ILE A 3 5.87 -2.27 6.57
CA ILE A 3 5.42 -3.14 5.45
C ILE A 3 6.60 -3.59 4.57
N ARG A 4 7.54 -2.69 4.26
CA ARG A 4 8.72 -3.01 3.45
C ARG A 4 9.60 -4.03 4.18
N ASP A 5 9.84 -3.80 5.46
CA ASP A 5 10.73 -4.63 6.27
C ASP A 5 10.13 -6.03 6.48
N ASN A 6 8.80 -6.13 6.60
CA ASN A 6 8.09 -7.41 6.63
C ASN A 6 8.24 -8.20 5.32
N ILE A 7 8.13 -7.53 4.16
CA ILE A 7 8.31 -8.17 2.84
C ILE A 7 9.76 -8.65 2.67
N ILE A 8 10.74 -7.85 3.07
CA ILE A 8 12.16 -8.24 3.05
C ILE A 8 12.40 -9.49 3.91
N SER A 9 11.83 -9.52 5.12
CA SER A 9 11.93 -10.69 6.00
C SER A 9 11.33 -11.94 5.37
N ARG A 10 10.20 -11.80 4.66
CA ARG A 10 9.54 -12.93 3.98
C ARG A 10 10.29 -13.39 2.74
N ILE A 11 10.94 -12.49 2.00
CA ILE A 11 11.84 -12.85 0.89
C ILE A 11 13.00 -13.68 1.43
N ALA A 12 13.66 -13.22 2.49
CA ALA A 12 14.78 -13.95 3.09
C ALA A 12 14.36 -15.33 3.62
N GLU A 13 13.11 -15.49 4.07
CA GLU A 13 12.54 -16.78 4.45
C GLU A 13 12.29 -17.68 3.23
N ALA A 14 11.61 -17.19 2.21
CA ALA A 14 11.33 -17.94 0.99
C ALA A 14 12.61 -18.37 0.25
N GLU A 15 13.67 -17.55 0.27
CA GLU A 15 14.98 -17.91 -0.29
C GLU A 15 15.66 -19.04 0.49
N ARG A 16 15.59 -19.02 1.83
CA ARG A 16 16.14 -20.10 2.67
C ARG A 16 15.39 -21.41 2.50
N GLU A 17 14.07 -21.34 2.40
CA GLU A 17 13.19 -22.52 2.28
C GLU A 17 13.04 -23.01 0.82
N GLY A 18 13.63 -22.30 -0.15
CA GLY A 18 13.59 -22.66 -1.57
C GLY A 18 12.23 -22.46 -2.24
N TRP A 19 11.40 -21.58 -1.71
CA TRP A 19 10.08 -21.24 -2.27
C TRP A 19 10.21 -20.20 -3.39
N PHE A 20 10.90 -20.57 -4.47
CA PHE A 20 11.22 -19.65 -5.57
C PHE A 20 9.99 -18.98 -6.22
N GLY A 21 8.84 -19.66 -6.22
CA GLY A 21 7.58 -19.08 -6.71
C GLY A 21 7.06 -17.92 -5.84
N GLU A 22 7.27 -17.98 -4.52
CA GLU A 22 6.90 -16.90 -3.61
C GLU A 22 7.90 -15.74 -3.66
N VAL A 23 9.21 -16.03 -3.81
CA VAL A 23 10.25 -14.99 -3.92
C VAL A 23 9.94 -14.00 -5.04
N GLU A 24 9.56 -14.49 -6.22
CA GLU A 24 9.27 -13.62 -7.37
C GLU A 24 8.04 -12.73 -7.15
N VAL A 25 6.98 -13.29 -6.56
CA VAL A 25 5.76 -12.52 -6.22
C VAL A 25 6.06 -11.47 -5.13
N LEU A 26 6.89 -11.81 -4.15
CA LEU A 26 7.28 -10.90 -3.08
C LEU A 26 8.17 -9.75 -3.58
N LYS A 27 9.05 -9.98 -4.55
CA LYS A 27 9.85 -8.93 -5.19
C LYS A 27 8.98 -7.93 -5.97
N VAL A 28 7.98 -8.41 -6.70
CA VAL A 28 6.98 -7.54 -7.36
C VAL A 28 6.23 -6.70 -6.33
N SER A 29 5.82 -7.33 -5.22
CA SER A 29 5.12 -6.64 -4.12
C SER A 29 6.01 -5.60 -3.43
N LEU A 30 7.30 -5.89 -3.27
CA LEU A 30 8.29 -4.95 -2.74
C LEU A 30 8.42 -3.71 -3.63
N SER A 31 8.61 -3.89 -4.93
CA SER A 31 8.69 -2.77 -5.89
C SER A 31 7.43 -1.89 -5.81
N GLY A 32 6.24 -2.50 -5.79
CA GLY A 32 5.00 -1.75 -5.68
C GLY A 32 4.83 -1.02 -4.34
N ALA A 33 5.40 -1.56 -3.25
CA ALA A 33 5.41 -0.89 -1.95
C ALA A 33 6.38 0.29 -1.92
N GLU A 34 7.56 0.16 -2.53
CA GLU A 34 8.55 1.23 -2.66
C GLU A 34 8.02 2.40 -3.49
N ASP A 35 7.35 2.11 -4.61
CA ASP A 35 6.73 3.13 -5.45
C ASP A 35 5.66 3.94 -4.70
N LYS A 36 4.82 3.27 -3.90
CA LYS A 36 3.80 3.92 -3.07
C LYS A 36 4.42 4.76 -1.96
N LEU A 37 5.47 4.27 -1.31
CA LEU A 37 6.19 5.04 -0.29
C LEU A 37 6.81 6.30 -0.91
N ALA A 38 7.46 6.16 -2.07
CA ALA A 38 8.02 7.28 -2.80
C ALA A 38 6.95 8.29 -3.24
N GLN A 39 5.76 7.84 -3.61
CA GLN A 39 4.63 8.72 -3.94
C GLN A 39 4.15 9.52 -2.71
N VAL A 40 4.01 8.87 -1.56
CA VAL A 40 3.60 9.53 -0.30
C VAL A 40 4.67 10.52 0.17
N ASP A 41 5.95 10.15 0.10
CA ASP A 41 7.07 11.02 0.49
C ASP A 41 7.18 12.26 -0.42
N ARG A 42 6.84 12.14 -1.71
CA ARG A 42 6.82 13.26 -2.67
C ARG A 42 5.61 14.17 -2.49
N HIS A 43 4.53 13.69 -1.88
CA HIS A 43 3.30 14.45 -1.67
C HIS A 43 2.85 14.43 -0.19
N PRO A 44 3.60 15.05 0.73
CA PRO A 44 3.19 15.15 2.14
C PRO A 44 1.87 15.94 2.32
N GLY A 45 1.47 16.73 1.31
CA GLY A 45 0.23 17.54 1.31
C GLY A 45 -0.97 16.90 0.60
N GLN A 46 -0.84 15.80 -0.15
CA GLN A 46 -1.99 15.15 -0.80
C GLN A 46 -2.53 14.00 0.06
N ARG A 47 -2.91 14.33 1.29
CA ARG A 47 -4.15 13.75 1.82
C ARG A 47 -5.29 14.53 1.19
N THR A 48 -5.48 14.40 -0.13
CA THR A 48 -6.75 14.80 -0.73
C THR A 48 -7.77 13.88 -0.07
N ALA A 49 -8.43 14.40 0.97
CA ALA A 49 -9.66 13.84 1.45
C ALA A 49 -10.51 13.67 0.20
N VAL A 50 -10.68 12.42 -0.23
CA VAL A 50 -11.66 12.10 -1.26
C VAL A 50 -12.95 12.60 -0.65
N GLY A 51 -13.46 13.72 -1.17
CA GLY A 51 -14.77 14.23 -0.83
C GLY A 51 -15.75 13.20 -1.33
N LEU A 52 -15.93 12.12 -0.56
CA LEU A 52 -17.10 11.28 -0.61
C LEU A 52 -18.20 12.25 -0.27
N GLY A 53 -18.78 12.88 -1.30
CA GLY A 53 -19.79 13.90 -1.15
C GLY A 53 -20.78 13.37 -0.15
N MET A 54 -20.83 13.98 1.03
CA MET A 54 -21.87 13.70 2.01
C MET A 54 -23.16 13.75 1.21
N PRO A 55 -23.92 12.64 1.07
CA PRO A 55 -25.21 12.74 0.44
C PRO A 55 -25.96 13.76 1.27
N VAL A 56 -26.23 14.93 0.69
CA VAL A 56 -27.19 15.86 1.26
C VAL A 56 -28.50 15.10 1.26
N THR A 57 -28.78 14.43 2.39
CA THR A 57 -30.13 13.99 2.69
C THR A 57 -30.93 15.26 2.73
N ARG A 58 -31.62 15.56 1.62
CA ARG A 58 -32.63 16.59 1.60
C ARG A 58 -33.64 16.16 2.65
N SER A 59 -33.55 16.75 3.84
CA SER A 59 -34.61 16.66 4.82
C SER A 59 -35.78 17.40 4.19
N GLU A 60 -36.67 16.65 3.56
CA GLU A 60 -38.01 17.14 3.27
C GLU A 60 -38.62 17.56 4.62
N ASN A 61 -38.84 18.86 4.74
CA ASN A 61 -39.63 19.44 5.81
C ASN A 61 -40.86 20.06 5.13
N HIS A 62 -42.01 19.50 5.51
CA HIS A 62 -43.39 19.94 5.28
C HIS A 62 -44.03 19.69 3.91
#